data_AF-A0AAN8K4E4-F1
#
_entry.id   AF-A0AAN8K4E4-F1
#
_cell.length_a   1.000
_cell.length_b   1.000
_cell.length_c   1.000
_cell.angle_alpha   90.00
_cell.angle_beta   90.00
_cell.angle_gamma   90.00
#
_symmetry.space_group_name_H-M   'P 1'
#
loop_
_entity.id
_entity.type
_entity.pdbx_description
1 polymer ?
#
loop_
_entity_poly.entity_id
_entity_poly.type
_entity_poly.pdbx_seq_one_letter_code
_entity_poly.pdbx_strand_id
1 'polypeptide(L)'
;MLWRIFIFTVCSMFLTASADVKPKTKAGIDTLFHLRRMFYVEDLDDDLCVEWDDIYQVASRADINNDGIYEFNEMLADPDMNEASRDDFNVFEVNGDGKVDMDDVHLKFYDILSASGNDVDIKEYLRFMSTREPDRGELMDIKSFVNAEKNFLVSDQNDNGLLSPYEYKAEFRFADADHDGFLNSNETDAFRPTRHVGQFCDDVATTGCSLNDVEALFDGADTDNSGKLSVEEYIIYFGKLMTAT
;
A
#
# COMPACT_ATOMS: atom_id res chain seq x y z
N MET A 1 -9.13 -16.78 41.11
CA MET A 1 -9.30 -15.36 41.50
C MET A 1 -8.10 -14.49 41.14
N LEU A 2 -6.88 -15.04 41.12
CA LEU A 2 -5.65 -14.35 40.68
C LEU A 2 -5.56 -14.13 39.15
N TRP A 3 -6.18 -14.98 38.33
CA TRP A 3 -6.12 -14.87 36.85
C TRP A 3 -6.91 -13.67 36.29
N ARG A 4 -7.95 -13.19 37.00
CA ARG A 4 -8.72 -12.01 36.61
C ARG A 4 -8.00 -10.68 36.90
N ILE A 5 -7.03 -10.68 37.79
CA ILE A 5 -6.27 -9.47 38.14
C ILE A 5 -5.13 -9.24 37.14
N PHE A 6 -4.58 -10.31 36.56
CA PHE A 6 -3.51 -10.22 35.55
C PHE A 6 -4.02 -9.64 34.22
N ILE A 7 -5.21 -10.07 33.77
CA ILE A 7 -5.86 -9.55 32.55
C ILE A 7 -6.15 -8.04 32.67
N PHE A 8 -6.60 -7.56 33.83
CA PHE A 8 -6.88 -6.13 34.03
C PHE A 8 -5.61 -5.26 34.12
N THR A 9 -4.49 -5.81 34.58
CA THR A 9 -3.26 -5.02 34.79
C THR A 9 -2.46 -4.87 33.49
N VAL A 10 -2.44 -5.89 32.62
CA VAL A 10 -1.84 -5.79 31.27
C VAL A 10 -2.69 -4.89 30.37
N CYS A 11 -4.02 -5.00 30.46
CA CYS A 11 -4.94 -4.13 29.72
C CYS A 11 -4.70 -2.64 30.06
N SER A 12 -4.45 -2.30 31.35
CA SER A 12 -4.26 -0.92 31.76
C SER A 12 -2.86 -0.33 31.48
N MET A 13 -1.82 -1.14 31.23
CA MET A 13 -0.49 -0.64 30.82
C MET A 13 -0.36 -0.45 29.31
N PHE A 14 -1.09 -1.24 28.49
CA PHE A 14 -1.15 -1.04 27.04
C PHE A 14 -2.21 -0.02 26.61
N LEU A 15 -3.29 0.17 27.38
CA LEU A 15 -4.28 1.24 27.17
C LEU A 15 -3.69 2.66 27.23
N THR A 16 -2.52 2.84 27.86
CA THR A 16 -1.85 4.14 27.90
C THR A 16 -0.90 4.42 26.72
N ALA A 17 -0.59 3.42 25.89
CA ALA A 17 0.31 3.60 24.75
C ALA A 17 -0.43 3.84 23.43
N SER A 18 -1.61 3.24 23.21
CA SER A 18 -2.33 3.39 21.94
C SER A 18 -3.25 4.62 21.85
N ALA A 19 -3.64 5.21 22.98
CA ALA A 19 -4.70 6.24 23.00
C ALA A 19 -4.28 7.66 22.57
N ASP A 20 -2.99 7.97 22.45
CA ASP A 20 -2.49 9.34 22.19
C ASP A 20 -1.60 9.49 20.95
N VAL A 21 -1.39 8.42 20.18
CA VAL A 21 -0.56 8.49 18.97
C VAL A 21 -1.39 9.03 17.81
N LYS A 22 -1.19 10.32 17.51
CA LYS A 22 -1.84 10.94 16.34
C LYS A 22 -1.31 10.27 15.06
N PRO A 23 -2.18 9.76 14.19
CA PRO A 23 -1.77 9.17 12.92
C PRO A 23 -0.96 10.18 12.10
N LYS A 24 0.11 9.71 11.45
CA LYS A 24 0.93 10.57 10.59
C LYS A 24 0.14 10.93 9.33
N THR A 25 0.39 12.12 8.78
CA THR A 25 -0.07 12.51 7.44
C THR A 25 1.03 12.39 6.39
N LYS A 26 2.29 12.37 6.83
CA LYS A 26 3.47 12.19 6.00
C LYS A 26 4.41 11.18 6.65
N ALA A 27 5.10 10.38 5.84
CA ALA A 27 6.13 9.47 6.29
C ALA A 27 7.23 9.37 5.23
N GLY A 28 8.38 8.80 5.60
CA GLY A 28 9.46 8.53 4.65
C GLY A 28 9.02 7.55 3.56
N ILE A 29 9.37 7.81 2.30
CA ILE A 29 8.92 7.03 1.14
C ILE A 29 9.36 5.56 1.20
N ASP A 30 10.57 5.29 1.68
CA ASP A 30 11.05 3.91 1.85
C ASP A 30 10.28 3.20 2.97
N THR A 31 9.90 3.95 4.01
CA THR A 31 9.01 3.43 5.06
C THR A 31 7.63 3.11 4.49
N LEU A 32 7.08 3.94 3.60
CA LEU A 32 5.78 3.68 2.98
C LEU A 32 5.80 2.45 2.08
N PHE A 33 6.84 2.24 1.27
CA PHE A 33 6.97 1.01 0.46
C PHE A 33 7.12 -0.24 1.33
N HIS A 34 7.88 -0.16 2.41
CA HIS A 34 7.99 -1.25 3.37
C HIS A 34 6.62 -1.60 3.98
N LEU A 35 5.88 -0.59 4.45
CA LEU A 35 4.56 -0.81 5.05
C LEU A 35 3.52 -1.27 4.02
N ARG A 36 3.59 -0.76 2.78
CA ARG A 36 2.79 -1.25 1.64
C ARG A 36 3.00 -2.75 1.44
N ARG A 37 4.25 -3.21 1.42
CA ARG A 37 4.56 -4.63 1.29
C ARG A 37 3.95 -5.46 2.43
N MET A 38 4.07 -4.98 3.68
CA MET A 38 3.45 -5.66 4.82
C MET A 38 1.92 -5.75 4.67
N PHE A 39 1.28 -4.67 4.21
CA PHE A 39 -0.16 -4.64 3.98
C PHE A 39 -0.62 -5.77 3.04
N TYR A 40 0.00 -5.92 1.86
CA TYR A 40 -0.37 -6.99 0.92
C TYR A 40 0.03 -8.39 1.36
N VAL A 41 0.97 -8.52 2.30
CA VAL A 41 1.23 -9.83 2.92
C VAL A 41 0.10 -10.18 3.90
N GLU A 42 -0.46 -9.19 4.59
CA GLU A 42 -1.53 -9.36 5.58
C GLU A 42 -2.92 -9.47 4.96
N ASP A 43 -3.17 -8.88 3.79
CA ASP A 43 -4.40 -8.98 3.00
C ASP A 43 -4.37 -10.30 2.20
N LEU A 44 -4.99 -11.35 2.74
CA LEU A 44 -4.88 -12.71 2.20
C LEU A 44 -5.89 -13.03 1.08
N ASP A 45 -6.96 -12.26 0.97
CA ASP A 45 -8.00 -12.49 -0.04
C ASP A 45 -8.05 -11.41 -1.14
N ASP A 46 -7.05 -10.53 -1.15
CA ASP A 46 -6.80 -9.48 -2.15
C ASP A 46 -7.99 -8.51 -2.28
N ASP A 47 -8.73 -8.27 -1.21
CA ASP A 47 -9.89 -7.37 -1.21
C ASP A 47 -9.52 -5.91 -0.87
N LEU A 48 -8.22 -5.65 -0.64
CA LEU A 48 -7.63 -4.37 -0.26
C LEU A 48 -8.04 -3.89 1.13
N CYS A 49 -8.40 -4.82 2.02
CA CYS A 49 -8.63 -4.61 3.43
C CYS A 49 -7.91 -5.69 4.25
N VAL A 50 -7.36 -5.30 5.40
CA VAL A 50 -6.88 -6.27 6.39
C VAL A 50 -7.96 -6.42 7.47
N GLU A 51 -8.47 -7.63 7.62
CA GLU A 51 -9.50 -8.00 8.57
C GLU A 51 -9.01 -9.05 9.57
N TRP A 52 -9.83 -9.33 10.59
CA TRP A 52 -9.55 -10.43 11.52
C TRP A 52 -9.44 -11.77 10.80
N ASP A 53 -10.29 -12.00 9.80
CA ASP A 53 -10.34 -13.27 9.09
C ASP A 53 -9.05 -13.51 8.29
N ASP A 54 -8.35 -12.47 7.82
CA ASP A 54 -7.04 -12.63 7.17
C ASP A 54 -5.98 -13.08 8.17
N ILE A 55 -5.84 -12.34 9.27
CA ILE A 55 -4.84 -12.63 10.31
C ILE A 55 -5.09 -14.02 10.92
N TYR A 56 -6.35 -14.38 11.10
CA TYR A 56 -6.74 -15.72 11.58
C TYR A 56 -6.49 -16.81 10.53
N GLN A 57 -6.71 -16.53 9.25
CA GLN A 57 -6.44 -17.48 8.17
C GLN A 57 -4.95 -17.81 8.05
N VAL A 58 -4.04 -16.86 8.29
CA VAL A 58 -2.59 -17.13 8.31
C VAL A 58 -2.25 -18.23 9.32
N ALA A 59 -2.76 -18.11 10.55
CA ALA A 59 -2.49 -19.08 11.61
C ALA A 59 -3.18 -20.44 11.40
N SER A 60 -4.17 -20.54 10.50
CA SER A 60 -4.99 -21.75 10.32
C SER A 60 -4.81 -22.45 8.97
N ARG A 61 -4.44 -21.75 7.89
CA ARG A 61 -4.26 -22.34 6.55
C ARG A 61 -2.99 -23.14 6.42
N ALA A 62 -1.92 -22.67 7.04
CA ALA A 62 -0.57 -23.17 6.78
C ALA A 62 -0.02 -24.04 7.92
N ASP A 63 -0.79 -24.27 8.99
CA ASP A 63 -0.51 -25.30 9.99
C ASP A 63 -0.77 -26.71 9.39
N ILE A 64 0.15 -27.15 8.54
CA ILE A 64 0.09 -28.42 7.80
C ILE A 64 0.02 -29.60 8.76
N ASN A 65 0.64 -29.45 9.93
CA ASN A 65 0.77 -30.51 10.90
C ASN A 65 -0.34 -30.52 11.98
N ASN A 66 -1.18 -29.47 12.00
CA ASN A 66 -2.30 -29.21 12.93
C ASN A 66 -1.89 -29.16 14.42
N ASP A 67 -0.73 -28.60 14.75
CA ASP A 67 -0.28 -28.41 16.13
C ASP A 67 -0.63 -27.03 16.72
N GLY A 68 -1.27 -26.16 15.93
CA GLY A 68 -1.65 -24.80 16.30
C GLY A 68 -0.47 -23.83 16.28
N ILE A 69 0.64 -24.22 15.65
CA ILE A 69 1.85 -23.43 15.52
C ILE A 69 2.18 -23.32 14.03
N TYR A 70 2.44 -22.10 13.56
CA TYR A 70 2.83 -21.87 12.19
C TYR A 70 4.31 -21.48 12.10
N GLU A 71 5.13 -22.41 11.59
CA GLU A 71 6.57 -22.21 11.39
C GLU A 71 6.91 -21.71 9.98
N PHE A 72 8.06 -21.04 9.85
CA PHE A 72 8.52 -20.53 8.55
C PHE A 72 8.67 -21.61 7.47
N ASN A 73 8.98 -22.86 7.82
CA ASN A 73 9.04 -23.94 6.84
C ASN A 73 7.66 -24.30 6.30
N GLU A 74 6.61 -24.14 7.11
CA GLU A 74 5.24 -24.39 6.70
C GLU A 74 4.75 -23.26 5.80
N MET A 75 5.20 -22.02 6.03
CA MET A 75 4.95 -20.89 5.14
C MET A 75 5.50 -21.13 3.74
N LEU A 76 6.74 -21.64 3.67
CA LEU A 76 7.35 -21.99 2.39
C LEU A 76 6.70 -23.21 1.71
N ALA A 77 5.90 -23.98 2.44
CA ALA A 77 5.17 -25.11 1.90
C ALA A 77 3.78 -24.73 1.35
N ASP A 78 3.26 -23.56 1.72
CA ASP A 78 2.07 -22.97 1.11
C ASP A 78 2.38 -22.53 -0.35
N PRO A 79 1.65 -23.03 -1.36
CA PRO A 79 1.85 -22.62 -2.75
C PRO A 79 1.78 -21.10 -2.99
N ASP A 80 1.00 -20.38 -2.18
CA ASP A 80 0.79 -18.94 -2.32
C ASP A 80 1.91 -18.14 -1.61
N MET A 81 2.68 -18.77 -0.70
CA MET A 81 3.75 -18.13 0.09
C MET A 81 5.12 -18.79 -0.08
N ASN A 82 5.30 -19.65 -1.08
CA ASN A 82 6.53 -20.43 -1.28
C ASN A 82 7.77 -19.59 -1.66
N GLU A 83 7.56 -18.35 -2.11
CA GLU A 83 8.62 -17.37 -2.39
C GLU A 83 8.78 -16.33 -1.28
N ALA A 84 7.99 -16.42 -0.22
CA ALA A 84 7.97 -15.43 0.82
C ALA A 84 9.25 -15.49 1.69
N SER A 85 9.70 -14.32 2.10
CA SER A 85 10.95 -14.12 2.83
C SER A 85 10.77 -14.28 4.34
N ARG A 86 11.90 -14.35 5.06
CA ARG A 86 11.88 -14.28 6.53
C ARG A 86 11.25 -12.98 7.04
N ASP A 87 11.42 -11.88 6.31
CA ASP A 87 10.82 -10.61 6.69
C ASP A 87 9.29 -10.66 6.55
N ASP A 88 8.76 -11.42 5.59
CA ASP A 88 7.31 -11.63 5.43
C ASP A 88 6.76 -12.50 6.56
N PHE A 89 7.51 -13.52 6.99
CA PHE A 89 7.13 -14.32 8.16
C PHE A 89 7.07 -13.47 9.44
N ASN A 90 8.07 -12.61 9.61
CA ASN A 90 8.15 -11.71 10.78
C ASN A 90 7.04 -10.65 10.79
N VAL A 91 6.29 -10.46 9.69
CA VAL A 91 5.08 -9.63 9.70
C VAL A 91 4.03 -10.21 10.63
N PHE A 92 3.93 -11.54 10.68
CA PHE A 92 2.98 -12.28 11.51
C PHE A 92 3.55 -12.68 12.87
N GLU A 93 4.86 -12.85 12.98
CA GLU A 93 5.56 -13.23 14.20
C GLU A 93 5.83 -12.00 15.08
N VAL A 94 4.83 -11.63 15.90
CA VAL A 94 4.85 -10.34 16.64
C VAL A 94 5.67 -10.43 17.91
N ASN A 95 5.73 -11.61 18.55
CA ASN A 95 6.28 -11.74 19.90
C ASN A 95 7.77 -12.14 19.98
N GLY A 96 8.39 -12.57 18.88
CA GLY A 96 9.82 -12.88 18.77
C GLY A 96 10.22 -14.29 19.23
N ASP A 97 9.29 -15.22 19.41
CA ASP A 97 9.55 -16.61 19.80
C ASP A 97 9.80 -17.55 18.61
N GLY A 98 9.68 -17.02 17.39
CA GLY A 98 10.09 -17.69 16.15
C GLY A 98 9.02 -18.60 15.55
N LYS A 99 7.78 -18.50 16.04
CA LYS A 99 6.60 -19.18 15.50
C LYS A 99 5.42 -18.21 15.49
N VAL A 100 4.48 -18.42 14.58
CA VAL A 100 3.23 -17.66 14.56
C VAL A 100 2.15 -18.50 15.23
N ASP A 101 1.58 -18.02 16.33
CA ASP A 101 0.47 -18.69 17.00
C ASP A 101 -0.66 -17.72 17.39
N MET A 102 -1.65 -18.21 18.14
CA MET A 102 -2.80 -17.39 18.55
C MET A 102 -2.42 -16.20 19.43
N ASP A 103 -1.29 -16.22 20.14
CA ASP A 103 -0.81 -15.05 20.87
C ASP A 103 -0.38 -13.95 19.89
N ASP A 104 0.27 -14.30 18.78
CA ASP A 104 0.61 -13.33 17.72
C ASP A 104 -0.63 -12.77 17.03
N VAL A 105 -1.59 -13.63 16.67
CA VAL A 105 -2.88 -13.20 16.08
C VAL A 105 -3.58 -12.20 17.00
N HIS A 106 -3.65 -12.49 18.30
CA HIS A 106 -4.24 -11.57 19.27
C HIS A 106 -3.45 -10.27 19.38
N LEU A 107 -2.11 -10.33 19.48
CA LEU A 107 -1.28 -9.14 19.56
C LEU A 107 -1.44 -8.26 18.33
N LYS A 108 -1.43 -8.85 17.12
CA LYS A 108 -1.63 -8.15 15.85
C LYS A 108 -3.01 -7.50 15.76
N PHE A 109 -4.06 -8.23 16.13
CA PHE A 109 -5.43 -7.71 16.17
C PHE A 109 -5.57 -6.54 17.16
N TYR A 110 -5.01 -6.67 18.37
CA TYR A 110 -5.01 -5.58 19.32
C TYR A 110 -4.20 -4.38 18.83
N ASP A 111 -3.11 -4.64 18.12
CA ASP A 111 -2.21 -3.58 17.67
C ASP A 111 -2.78 -2.78 16.51
N ILE A 112 -3.30 -3.44 15.48
CA ILE A 112 -3.72 -2.81 14.23
C ILE A 112 -5.22 -2.49 14.28
N LEU A 113 -6.05 -3.52 14.43
CA LEU A 113 -7.49 -3.45 14.21
C LEU A 113 -8.25 -2.72 15.33
N SER A 114 -7.78 -2.82 16.58
CA SER A 114 -8.45 -2.11 17.70
C SER A 114 -8.35 -0.57 17.60
N ALA A 115 -7.37 -0.06 16.85
CA ALA A 115 -7.13 1.38 16.71
C ALA A 115 -7.86 2.02 15.51
N SER A 116 -8.19 1.25 14.48
CA SER A 116 -8.73 1.72 13.19
C SER A 116 -10.16 1.25 12.91
N GLY A 117 -10.58 0.11 13.45
CA GLY A 117 -11.80 -0.59 13.06
C GLY A 117 -11.48 -2.05 12.71
N ASN A 118 -12.50 -2.91 12.65
CA ASN A 118 -12.30 -4.33 12.34
C ASN A 118 -11.82 -4.59 10.90
N ASP A 119 -11.89 -3.58 10.02
CA ASP A 119 -11.53 -3.65 8.61
C ASP A 119 -10.62 -2.45 8.32
N VAL A 120 -9.42 -2.69 7.80
CA VAL A 120 -8.37 -1.66 7.66
C VAL A 120 -7.92 -1.54 6.23
N ASP A 121 -8.23 -0.39 5.62
CA ASP A 121 -7.73 -0.08 4.28
C ASP A 121 -6.24 0.32 4.33
N ILE A 122 -5.56 0.24 3.18
CA ILE A 122 -4.14 0.60 3.06
C ILE A 122 -3.82 2.01 3.57
N LYS A 123 -4.75 2.96 3.45
CA LYS A 123 -4.50 4.35 3.89
C LYS A 123 -4.50 4.44 5.40
N GLU A 124 -5.44 3.78 6.07
CA GLU A 124 -5.49 3.70 7.52
C GLU A 124 -4.32 2.91 8.07
N TYR A 125 -3.98 1.79 7.43
CA TYR A 125 -2.80 0.98 7.72
C TYR A 125 -1.53 1.84 7.71
N LEU A 126 -1.24 2.53 6.59
CA LEU A 126 -0.05 3.37 6.45
C LEU A 126 -0.02 4.51 7.47
N ARG A 127 -1.16 5.15 7.74
CA ARG A 127 -1.26 6.27 8.71
C ARG A 127 -0.94 5.84 10.13
N PHE A 128 -1.37 4.64 10.51
CA PHE A 128 -1.16 4.11 11.84
C PHE A 128 0.22 3.48 11.98
N MET A 129 0.60 2.58 11.09
CA MET A 129 1.88 1.85 11.18
C MET A 129 3.09 2.77 11.01
N SER A 130 2.99 3.84 10.22
CA SER A 130 4.07 4.82 10.10
C SER A 130 4.38 5.58 11.40
N THR A 131 3.48 5.57 12.39
CA THR A 131 3.75 6.15 13.72
C THR A 131 4.71 5.29 14.55
N ARG A 132 4.83 4.01 14.19
CA ARG A 132 5.62 2.99 14.89
C ARG A 132 6.99 2.78 14.23
N GLU A 133 7.09 3.12 12.95
CA GLU A 133 8.34 3.03 12.19
C GLU A 133 9.13 4.35 12.17
N PRO A 134 10.47 4.30 12.23
CA PRO A 134 11.28 5.45 11.89
C PRO A 134 11.11 5.81 10.40
N ASP A 135 11.07 7.10 10.10
CA ASP A 135 11.02 7.57 8.72
C ASP A 135 12.35 7.31 8.00
N ARG A 136 12.27 6.65 6.84
CA ARG A 136 13.37 6.35 5.92
C ARG A 136 13.03 6.92 4.53
N GLY A 137 13.98 7.58 3.90
CA GLY A 137 13.79 8.25 2.61
C GLY A 137 13.15 9.64 2.71
N GLU A 138 12.82 10.23 1.55
CA GLU A 138 12.16 11.53 1.45
C GLU A 138 10.71 11.47 1.99
N LEU A 139 10.25 12.53 2.68
CA LEU A 139 8.87 12.58 3.17
C LEU A 139 7.86 12.72 2.03
N MET A 140 6.86 11.85 1.99
CA MET A 140 5.71 11.92 1.09
C MET A 140 4.41 12.03 1.89
N ASP A 141 3.41 12.73 1.35
CA ASP A 141 2.05 12.70 1.89
C ASP A 141 1.41 11.33 1.66
N ILE A 142 0.89 10.72 2.73
CA ILE A 142 0.35 9.36 2.69
C ILE A 142 -0.86 9.29 1.74
N LYS A 143 -1.68 10.35 1.66
CA LYS A 143 -2.80 10.38 0.72
C LYS A 143 -2.30 10.42 -0.73
N SER A 144 -1.24 11.17 -1.01
CA SER A 144 -0.63 11.21 -2.35
C SER A 144 -0.03 9.85 -2.74
N PHE A 145 0.64 9.16 -1.81
CA PHE A 145 1.14 7.79 -2.02
C PHE A 145 0.01 6.85 -2.41
N VAL A 146 -1.05 6.78 -1.59
CA VAL A 146 -2.19 5.88 -1.80
C VAL A 146 -2.95 6.22 -3.09
N ASN A 147 -3.08 7.50 -3.43
CA ASN A 147 -3.74 7.89 -4.67
C ASN A 147 -2.93 7.47 -5.90
N ALA A 148 -1.60 7.61 -5.86
CA ALA A 148 -0.74 7.17 -6.95
C ALA A 148 -0.79 5.65 -7.11
N GLU A 149 -0.79 4.90 -6.02
CA GLU A 149 -0.95 3.45 -6.03
C GLU A 149 -2.30 3.03 -6.63
N LYS A 150 -3.41 3.61 -6.18
CA LYS A 150 -4.74 3.32 -6.74
C LYS A 150 -4.81 3.63 -8.23
N ASN A 151 -4.14 4.69 -8.68
CA ASN A 151 -4.07 4.99 -10.11
C ASN A 151 -3.24 3.95 -10.87
N PHE A 152 -2.13 3.47 -10.29
CA PHE A 152 -1.33 2.41 -10.88
C PHE A 152 -2.15 1.14 -11.06
N LEU A 153 -2.79 0.63 -10.00
CA LEU A 153 -3.56 -0.62 -10.03
C LEU A 153 -4.69 -0.60 -11.07
N VAL A 154 -5.33 0.55 -11.25
CA VAL A 154 -6.37 0.71 -12.29
C VAL A 154 -5.78 0.75 -13.71
N SER A 155 -4.55 1.24 -13.86
CA SER A 155 -3.87 1.38 -15.14
C SER A 155 -3.18 0.09 -15.58
N ASP A 156 -2.69 -0.72 -14.63
CA ASP A 156 -2.09 -2.05 -14.88
C ASP A 156 -3.18 -3.09 -15.13
N GLN A 157 -3.72 -3.08 -16.36
CA GLN A 157 -4.89 -3.89 -16.73
C GLN A 157 -4.64 -5.38 -16.72
N ASN A 158 -3.37 -5.79 -16.82
CA ASN A 158 -2.97 -7.19 -16.86
C ASN A 158 -2.36 -7.68 -15.55
N ASP A 159 -2.33 -6.82 -14.53
CA ASP A 159 -1.97 -7.13 -13.14
C ASP A 159 -0.60 -7.83 -13.02
N ASN A 160 0.39 -7.30 -13.73
CA ASN A 160 1.75 -7.86 -13.75
C ASN A 160 2.76 -7.03 -12.96
N GLY A 161 2.30 -5.96 -12.29
CA GLY A 161 3.13 -5.03 -11.52
C GLY A 161 3.98 -4.10 -12.38
N LEU A 162 3.75 -4.03 -13.69
CA LEU A 162 4.54 -3.25 -14.64
C LEU A 162 3.65 -2.54 -15.67
N LEU A 163 3.57 -1.22 -15.56
CA LEU A 163 2.78 -0.42 -16.48
C LEU A 163 3.53 -0.23 -17.81
N SER A 164 2.96 -0.79 -18.88
CA SER A 164 3.54 -0.66 -20.22
C SER A 164 3.18 0.67 -20.90
N PRO A 165 3.95 1.10 -21.93
CA PRO A 165 3.58 2.25 -22.75
C PRO A 165 2.23 2.08 -23.45
N TYR A 166 1.80 0.85 -23.69
CA TYR A 166 0.50 0.56 -24.30
C TYR A 166 -0.64 0.89 -23.32
N GLU A 167 -0.54 0.42 -22.08
CA GLU A 167 -1.54 0.67 -21.03
C GLU A 167 -1.59 2.15 -20.67
N TYR A 168 -0.43 2.80 -20.55
CA TYR A 168 -0.36 4.23 -20.29
C TYR A 168 -1.03 5.06 -21.40
N LYS A 169 -0.83 4.70 -22.68
CA LYS A 169 -1.51 5.36 -23.81
C LYS A 169 -3.00 5.02 -23.89
N ALA A 170 -3.44 3.90 -23.31
CA ALA A 170 -4.86 3.58 -23.23
C ALA A 170 -5.59 4.58 -22.29
N GLU A 171 -4.96 4.98 -21.19
CA GLU A 171 -5.46 6.03 -20.29
C GLU A 171 -5.61 7.38 -21.00
N PHE A 172 -4.63 7.77 -21.83
CA PHE A 172 -4.73 8.99 -22.64
C PHE A 172 -5.94 8.94 -23.57
N ARG A 173 -6.09 7.85 -24.33
CA ARG A 173 -7.20 7.68 -25.28
C ARG A 173 -8.57 7.63 -24.60
N PHE A 174 -8.61 7.15 -23.35
CA PHE A 174 -9.83 7.14 -22.56
C PHE A 174 -10.19 8.56 -22.08
N ALA A 175 -9.19 9.37 -21.75
CA ALA A 175 -9.38 10.75 -21.31
C ALA A 175 -9.69 11.71 -22.47
N ASP A 176 -9.05 11.53 -23.64
CA ASP A 176 -9.30 12.24 -24.91
C ASP A 176 -10.65 11.82 -25.50
N ALA A 177 -11.72 12.39 -24.95
CA ALA A 177 -13.09 11.95 -25.15
C ALA A 177 -13.67 12.45 -26.47
N ASP A 178 -13.19 13.59 -26.96
CA ASP A 178 -13.57 14.11 -28.28
C ASP A 178 -12.64 13.64 -29.42
N HIS A 179 -11.53 12.98 -29.08
CA HIS A 179 -10.57 12.38 -30.01
C HIS A 179 -9.85 13.40 -30.89
N ASP A 180 -9.61 14.60 -30.37
CA ASP A 180 -8.88 15.65 -31.08
C ASP A 180 -7.35 15.52 -30.96
N GLY A 181 -6.87 14.59 -30.11
CA GLY A 181 -5.45 14.32 -29.88
C GLY A 181 -4.82 15.20 -28.81
N PHE A 182 -5.61 15.97 -28.07
CA PHE A 182 -5.21 16.82 -26.96
C PHE A 182 -6.13 16.56 -25.77
N LEU A 183 -5.64 16.79 -24.55
CA LEU A 183 -6.48 16.83 -23.36
C LEU A 183 -6.76 18.28 -23.00
N ASN A 184 -8.02 18.68 -23.08
CA ASN A 184 -8.47 19.95 -22.52
C ASN A 184 -8.62 19.87 -20.99
N SER A 185 -8.95 20.99 -20.34
CA SER A 185 -9.05 21.06 -18.87
C SER A 185 -10.02 20.05 -18.24
N ASN A 186 -11.07 19.66 -18.94
CA ASN A 186 -12.03 18.67 -18.43
C ASN A 186 -11.49 17.23 -18.59
N GLU A 187 -10.77 16.97 -19.67
CA GLU A 187 -10.20 15.66 -19.99
C GLU A 187 -8.98 15.36 -19.12
N THR A 188 -8.21 16.40 -18.73
CA THR A 188 -7.09 16.24 -17.80
C THR A 188 -7.51 15.74 -16.41
N ASP A 189 -8.75 15.99 -15.98
CA ASP A 189 -9.28 15.44 -14.74
C ASP A 189 -9.63 13.94 -14.86
N ALA A 190 -9.95 13.48 -16.08
CA ALA A 190 -10.16 12.07 -16.39
C ALA A 190 -8.84 11.30 -16.56
N PHE A 191 -7.75 11.98 -16.95
CA PHE A 191 -6.43 11.36 -17.06
C PHE A 191 -5.81 11.10 -15.68
N ARG A 192 -5.87 9.84 -15.26
CA ARG A 192 -5.51 9.40 -13.89
C ARG A 192 -4.09 9.79 -13.44
N PRO A 193 -3.03 9.64 -14.25
CA PRO A 193 -1.67 9.95 -13.82
C PRO A 193 -1.47 11.42 -13.42
N THR A 194 -2.33 12.32 -13.91
CA THR A 194 -2.14 13.76 -13.75
C THR A 194 -3.35 14.48 -13.18
N ARG A 195 -4.26 13.83 -12.43
CA ARG A 195 -5.37 14.56 -11.77
C ARG A 195 -4.81 15.82 -11.10
N HIS A 196 -5.17 16.98 -11.65
CA HIS A 196 -4.62 18.32 -11.35
C HIS A 196 -3.25 18.68 -11.99
N VAL A 197 -3.18 18.74 -13.33
CA VAL A 197 -2.02 19.31 -14.05
C VAL A 197 -2.17 20.83 -14.25
N GLY A 198 -1.44 21.58 -13.43
CA GLY A 198 -1.08 22.97 -13.76
C GLY A 198 0.37 23.13 -14.22
N GLN A 199 1.21 22.10 -14.04
CA GLN A 199 2.67 22.25 -14.06
C GLN A 199 3.37 21.59 -15.27
N PHE A 200 2.68 20.72 -15.99
CA PHE A 200 3.35 19.85 -16.97
C PHE A 200 3.03 20.18 -18.44
N CYS A 201 1.84 20.71 -18.73
CA CYS A 201 1.49 21.17 -20.06
C CYS A 201 1.50 22.70 -20.08
N ASP A 202 1.96 23.28 -21.19
CA ASP A 202 1.74 24.70 -21.47
C ASP A 202 0.23 24.98 -21.45
N ASP A 203 -0.17 26.00 -20.67
CA ASP A 203 -1.56 26.44 -20.41
C ASP A 203 -2.66 25.51 -20.98
N VAL A 204 -3.02 24.49 -20.20
CA VAL A 204 -4.04 23.48 -20.53
C VAL A 204 -5.35 24.12 -21.00
N ALA A 205 -5.66 25.35 -20.55
CA ALA A 205 -6.87 26.06 -20.95
C ALA A 205 -6.81 26.65 -22.37
N THR A 206 -5.62 26.89 -22.94
CA THR A 206 -5.46 27.50 -24.26
C THR A 206 -4.92 26.56 -25.33
N THR A 207 -3.99 25.67 -24.99
CA THR A 207 -3.33 24.76 -25.96
C THR A 207 -3.60 23.28 -25.72
N GLY A 208 -4.11 22.90 -24.55
CA GLY A 208 -4.31 21.50 -24.15
C GLY A 208 -3.00 20.74 -23.93
N CYS A 209 -3.09 19.51 -23.41
CA CYS A 209 -1.95 18.59 -23.29
C CYS A 209 -1.91 17.64 -24.48
N SER A 210 -0.84 17.64 -25.27
CA SER A 210 -0.70 16.70 -26.38
C SER A 210 -0.26 15.31 -25.92
N LEU A 211 -0.40 14.32 -26.80
CA LEU A 211 0.16 12.98 -26.56
C LEU A 211 1.67 13.02 -26.31
N ASN A 212 2.43 13.87 -27.01
CA ASN A 212 3.88 13.99 -26.81
C ASN A 212 4.23 14.50 -25.41
N ASP A 213 3.42 15.42 -24.87
CA ASP A 213 3.58 15.89 -23.50
C ASP A 213 3.37 14.69 -22.58
N VAL A 214 2.26 13.96 -22.73
CA VAL A 214 1.96 12.80 -21.88
C VAL A 214 3.02 11.70 -21.98
N GLU A 215 3.61 11.45 -23.16
CA GLU A 215 4.73 10.52 -23.30
C GLU A 215 5.97 10.98 -22.51
N ALA A 216 6.24 12.28 -22.42
CA ALA A 216 7.34 12.79 -21.61
C ALA A 216 7.13 12.61 -20.08
N LEU A 217 5.89 12.44 -19.60
CA LEU A 217 5.63 12.02 -18.20
C LEU A 217 6.05 10.56 -17.98
N PHE A 218 5.73 9.68 -18.93
CA PHE A 218 6.13 8.29 -18.86
C PHE A 218 7.65 8.17 -18.84
N ASP A 219 8.33 8.83 -19.79
CA ASP A 219 9.80 8.85 -19.87
C ASP A 219 10.44 9.47 -18.63
N GLY A 220 9.79 10.47 -18.02
CA GLY A 220 10.25 11.07 -16.77
C GLY A 220 10.11 10.16 -15.56
N ALA A 221 9.12 9.27 -15.56
CA ALA A 221 8.89 8.29 -14.50
C ALA A 221 9.76 7.03 -14.69
N ASP A 222 10.10 6.64 -15.92
CA ASP A 222 10.94 5.48 -16.28
C ASP A 222 12.43 5.77 -15.99
N THR A 223 12.77 5.80 -14.70
CA THR A 223 14.11 6.21 -14.26
C THR A 223 15.19 5.18 -14.58
N ASP A 224 14.82 3.90 -14.62
CA ASP A 224 15.73 2.82 -14.97
C ASP A 224 15.86 2.57 -16.49
N ASN A 225 15.03 3.24 -17.30
CA ASN A 225 14.96 3.13 -18.75
C ASN A 225 14.64 1.70 -19.23
N SER A 226 13.81 0.97 -18.49
CA SER A 226 13.36 -0.37 -18.85
C SER A 226 12.30 -0.35 -19.96
N GLY A 227 11.71 0.81 -20.26
CA GLY A 227 10.58 0.96 -21.16
C GLY A 227 9.25 0.56 -20.53
N LYS A 228 9.20 0.38 -19.21
CA LYS A 228 8.02 0.07 -18.39
C LYS A 228 8.14 0.82 -17.07
N LEU A 229 7.02 1.09 -16.41
CA LEU A 229 7.06 1.66 -15.06
C LEU A 229 6.77 0.59 -14.02
N SER A 230 7.68 0.44 -13.06
CA SER A 230 7.37 -0.24 -11.80
C SER A 230 6.36 0.56 -10.97
N VAL A 231 5.69 -0.11 -10.02
CA VAL A 231 4.82 0.55 -9.03
C VAL A 231 5.59 1.65 -8.30
N GLU A 232 6.84 1.37 -7.93
CA GLU A 232 7.71 2.28 -7.20
C GLU A 232 8.00 3.55 -8.00
N GLU A 233 8.42 3.41 -9.26
CA GLU A 233 8.68 4.54 -10.16
C GLU A 233 7.44 5.41 -10.35
N TYR A 234 6.30 4.76 -10.59
CA TYR A 234 5.03 5.45 -10.76
C TYR A 234 4.65 6.25 -9.51
N ILE A 235 4.71 5.64 -8.32
CA ILE A 235 4.35 6.30 -7.06
C ILE A 235 5.33 7.43 -6.74
N ILE A 236 6.63 7.22 -6.89
CA ILE A 236 7.65 8.25 -6.63
C ILE A 236 7.45 9.47 -7.53
N TYR A 237 7.19 9.24 -8.81
CA TYR A 237 7.04 10.32 -9.78
C TYR A 237 5.67 11.02 -9.65
N PHE A 238 4.58 10.28 -9.82
CA PHE A 238 3.24 10.85 -9.86
C PHE A 238 2.70 11.23 -8.48
N GLY A 239 3.09 10.52 -7.42
CA GLY A 239 2.71 10.88 -6.04
C GLY A 239 3.18 12.29 -5.66
N LYS A 240 4.35 12.73 -6.15
CA LYS A 240 4.85 14.10 -5.91
C LYS A 240 4.02 15.16 -6.62
N LEU A 241 3.48 14.84 -7.80
CA LEU A 241 2.61 15.74 -8.56
C LEU A 241 1.23 15.93 -7.91
N MET A 242 0.77 14.94 -7.13
CA MET A 242 -0.52 14.97 -6.43
C MET A 242 -0.49 15.80 -5.12
N THR A 243 0.62 16.46 -4.79
CA THR A 243 0.79 17.20 -3.52
C THR A 243 0.06 18.54 -3.48
N ALA A 244 -0.62 18.94 -4.55
CA ALA A 244 -1.33 20.20 -4.68
C ALA A 244 -2.82 20.12 -4.28
N THR A 245 -3.13 19.80 -3.02
CA THR A 245 -4.45 20.13 -2.41
C THR A 245 -4.31 20.46 -0.93
#